data_AF-A0A938SCX7-F1
#
_entry.id   AF-A0A938SCX7-F1
#
_cell.length_a   1.000
_cell.length_b   1.000
_cell.length_c   1.000
_cell.angle_alpha   90.00
_cell.angle_beta   90.00
_cell.angle_gamma   90.00
#
_symmetry.space_group_name_H-M   'P 1'
#
loop_
_entity.id
_entity.type
_entity.pdbx_description
1 polymer ?
#
loop_
_entity_poly.entity_id
_entity_poly.type
_entity_poly.pdbx_seq_one_letter_code
_entity_poly.pdbx_strand_id
1 'polypeptide(L)' 'MLKPNQRLAYRRSLELPLSDQKVKLHCFEHLGEGILPYEYWLDDQRRLLIAVSGMRAFIFDPTAQVAEVNP' A
#
# COMPACT_ATOMS: atom_id res chain seq x y z
N MET A 1 12.16 -14.40 -1.91
CA MET A 1 13.14 -13.29 -1.95
C MET A 1 12.49 -12.14 -2.70
N LEU A 2 12.49 -10.92 -2.16
CA LEU A 2 11.97 -9.74 -2.88
C LEU A 2 12.87 -9.47 -4.11
N LYS A 3 12.29 -8.97 -5.21
CA LYS A 3 13.09 -8.57 -6.36
C LYS A 3 14.02 -7.41 -5.96
N PRO A 4 15.17 -7.24 -6.64
CA PRO A 4 16.01 -6.05 -6.46
C PRO A 4 15.17 -4.77 -6.59
N ASN A 5 15.51 -3.74 -5.81
CA ASN A 5 14.84 -2.44 -5.81
C ASN A 5 13.35 -2.48 -5.42
N GLN A 6 12.91 -3.54 -4.72
CA GLN A 6 11.59 -3.60 -4.09
C GLN A 6 11.68 -3.63 -2.57
N ARG A 7 10.78 -2.90 -1.91
CA ARG A 7 10.70 -2.77 -0.45
C ARG A 7 9.30 -3.14 0.02
N LEU A 8 9.23 -4.11 0.93
CA LEU A 8 8.05 -4.39 1.74
C LEU A 8 8.29 -3.86 3.15
N ALA A 9 7.46 -2.93 3.62
CA ALA A 9 7.64 -2.30 4.93
C ALA A 9 6.31 -2.19 5.66
N TYR A 10 6.35 -2.32 6.98
CA TYR A 10 5.19 -1.99 7.83
C TYR A 10 4.87 -0.49 7.70
N ARG A 11 3.59 -0.17 7.51
CA ARG A 11 3.12 1.21 7.31
C ARG A 11 2.28 1.71 8.48
N ARG A 12 1.23 0.98 8.86
CA ARG A 12 0.26 1.39 9.91
C ARG A 12 -0.57 0.22 10.41
N SER A 13 -1.30 0.43 11.50
CA SER A 13 -2.41 -0.44 11.91
C SER A 13 -3.72 0.33 11.98
N LEU A 14 -4.83 -0.39 11.81
CA LEU A 14 -6.18 0.16 11.90
C LEU A 14 -7.07 -0.81 12.68
N GLU A 15 -7.86 -0.31 13.61
CA GLU A 15 -8.91 -1.10 14.26
C GLU A 15 -10.25 -0.77 13.62
N LEU A 16 -10.96 -1.80 13.16
CA LEU A 16 -12.25 -1.67 12.49
C LEU A 16 -13.27 -2.63 13.12
N PRO A 17 -14.55 -2.23 13.23
CA PRO A 17 -15.61 -3.18 13.51
C PRO A 17 -15.81 -4.10 12.31
N LEU A 18 -15.74 -5.41 12.53
CA LEU A 18 -16.10 -6.44 11.56
C LEU A 18 -17.18 -7.33 12.19
N SER A 19 -18.44 -7.09 11.81
CA SER A 19 -19.61 -7.65 12.51
C SER A 19 -19.55 -7.36 14.01
N ASP A 20 -19.58 -8.40 14.86
CA ASP A 20 -19.67 -8.27 16.32
C ASP A 20 -18.29 -8.18 16.98
N GLN A 21 -17.21 -8.10 16.20
CA GLN A 21 -15.84 -8.10 16.72
C GLN A 21 -15.06 -6.88 16.23
N LYS A 22 -14.14 -6.39 17.08
CA LYS A 22 -13.10 -5.45 16.63
C LYS A 22 -11.96 -6.26 16.03
N VAL A 23 -11.64 -5.97 14.77
CA VAL A 23 -10.49 -6.57 14.08
C VAL A 23 -9.40 -5.52 13.96
N LYS A 24 -8.22 -5.85 14.46
CA LYS A 24 -7.01 -5.07 14.22
C LYS A 24 -6.36 -5.55 12.93
N LEU A 25 -6.13 -4.61 12.02
CA LEU A 25 -5.45 -4.84 10.77
C LEU A 25 -4.08 -4.17 10.77
N HIS A 26 -3.10 -4.84 10.19
CA HIS A 26 -1.72 -4.40 10.04
C HIS A 26 -1.41 -4.22 8.55
N CYS A 27 -1.08 -3.00 8.16
CA CYS A 27 -0.78 -2.63 6.79
C CYS A 27 0.71 -2.76 6.51
N PHE A 28 1.06 -3.52 5.48
CA PHE A 28 2.38 -3.54 4.88
C PHE A 28 2.31 -2.96 3.47
N GLU A 29 3.18 -2.01 3.18
CA GLU A 29 3.28 -1.38 1.88
C GLU A 29 4.42 -2.01 1.07
N HIS A 30 4.13 -2.34 -0.18
CA HIS A 30 5.10 -2.85 -1.14
C HIS A 30 5.24 -1.87 -2.30
N LEU A 31 6.44 -1.27 -2.37
CA LEU A 31 6.84 -0.34 -3.42
C LEU A 31 8.10 -0.86 -4.11
N GLY A 32 8.31 -0.43 -5.35
CA GLY A 32 9.56 -0.66 -6.06
C GLY A 32 9.38 -0.73 -7.57
N GLU A 33 10.49 -1.00 -8.25
CA GLU A 33 10.54 -1.04 -9.70
C GLU A 33 9.73 -2.21 -10.28
N GLY A 34 9.02 -1.93 -11.38
CA GLY A 34 8.25 -2.92 -12.11
C GLY A 34 7.00 -3.44 -11.39
N ILE A 35 6.55 -2.79 -10.32
CA ILE A 35 5.29 -3.09 -9.63
C ILE A 35 4.46 -1.82 -9.42
N LEU A 36 3.14 -1.98 -9.40
CA LEU A 36 2.25 -0.96 -8.83
C LEU A 36 2.41 -0.96 -7.31
N PRO A 37 2.16 0.17 -6.62
CA PRO A 37 2.06 0.16 -5.17
C PRO A 37 0.99 -0.82 -4.68
N TYR A 38 1.35 -1.67 -3.72
CA TYR A 38 0.41 -2.54 -3.03
C TYR A 38 0.38 -2.22 -1.53
N GLU A 39 -0.81 -2.26 -0.94
CA GLU A 39 -1.00 -2.38 0.50
C GLU A 39 -1.56 -3.76 0.82
N TYR A 40 -0.93 -4.47 1.75
CA TYR A 40 -1.37 -5.75 2.28
C TYR A 40 -1.84 -5.58 3.71
N TRP A 41 -3.07 -5.99 3.99
CA TRP A 41 -3.68 -5.87 5.32
C TRP A 41 -3.88 -7.24 5.94
N LEU A 42 -3.18 -7.46 7.05
CA LEU A 42 -3.18 -8.71 7.79
C LEU A 42 -3.89 -8.54 9.13
N ASP A 43 -4.52 -9.58 9.65
CA ASP A 43 -4.98 -9.59 11.03
C ASP A 43 -3.86 -9.95 12.03
N ASP A 44 -4.18 -9.98 13.33
CA ASP A 44 -3.24 -10.37 14.39
C ASP A 44 -2.73 -11.82 14.26
N GLN A 45 -3.47 -12.69 13.54
CA GLN A 45 -3.04 -14.06 13.23
C GLN A 45 -2.13 -14.11 12.00
N ARG A 46 -1.75 -12.95 11.45
CA ARG A 46 -0.93 -12.79 10.24
C ARG A 46 -1.59 -13.36 8.98
N ARG A 47 -2.92 -13.47 8.97
CA ARG A 47 -3.69 -13.89 7.79
C ARG A 47 -3.91 -12.67 6.91
N LEU A 48 -3.59 -12.78 5.62
CA LEU A 48 -3.87 -11.73 4.65
C LEU A 48 -5.37 -11.67 4.37
N LEU A 49 -6.00 -10.54 4.71
CA LEU A 49 -7.44 -10.35 4.52
C LEU A 49 -7.75 -9.45 3.32
N ILE A 50 -6.91 -8.44 3.06
CA ILE A 50 -7.12 -7.47 1.97
C ILE A 50 -5.78 -7.21 1.28
N ALA A 51 -5.80 -7.21 -0.05
CA ALA A 51 -4.73 -6.68 -0.89
C ALA A 51 -5.28 -5.53 -1.73
N VAL A 52 -4.77 -4.33 -1.51
CA VAL A 52 -5.14 -3.13 -2.28
C VAL A 52 -4.00 -2.84 -3.25
N SER A 53 -4.27 -2.93 -4.54
CA SER A 53 -3.34 -2.49 -5.59
C SER A 53 -3.77 -1.12 -6.10
N GLY A 54 -2.87 -0.15 -6.14
CA GLY A 54 -3.18 1.16 -6.69
C GLY A 54 -3.56 1.08 -8.16
N MET A 55 -4.73 1.60 -8.54
CA MET A 55 -5.01 1.99 -9.92
C MET A 55 -4.37 3.36 -10.14
N ARG A 56 -3.29 3.44 -10.93
CA ARG A 56 -2.79 4.72 -11.44
C ARG A 56 -3.46 4.99 -12.78
N ALA A 57 -4.29 6.02 -12.84
CA ALA A 57 -4.72 6.61 -14.09
C ALA A 57 -3.74 7.74 -14.42
N PHE A 58 -3.10 7.64 -15.58
CA PHE A 58 -2.26 8.72 -16.11
C PHE A 58 -3.13 9.56 -17.04
N ILE A 59 -3.21 10.86 -16.76
CA ILE A 59 -3.80 11.83 -17.68
C ILE A 59 -2.64 12.42 -18.48
N PHE A 60 -2.74 12.36 -19.81
CA PHE A 60 -1.81 13.08 -20.66
C PHE A 60 -2.11 14.58 -20.57
N ASP A 61 -1.21 15.32 -19.94
CA ASP A 61 -1.25 16.77 -19.86
C ASP A 61 0.09 17.32 -20.37
N PRO A 62 0.14 17.90 -21.58
CA PRO A 62 1.37 18.44 -22.17
C PRO A 62 1.88 19.69 -21.47
N THR A 63 1.11 20.25 -20.53
CA THR A 63 1.47 21.45 -19.75
C THR A 63 1.85 21.13 -18.30
N ALA A 64 1.77 19.86 -17.90
CA ALA A 64 2.09 19.44 -16.54
C ALA A 64 3.53 19.81 -16.17
N GLN A 65 3.67 20.55 -15.08
CA GLN A 65 4.97 20.91 -14.51
C GLN A 65 5.31 19.93 -13.38
N VAL A 66 6.59 19.53 -13.29
CA VAL A 66 7.06 18.72 -12.18
C VAL A 66 6.97 19.58 -10.92
N ALA A 67 6.17 19.14 -9.95
CA ALA A 67 6.12 19.81 -8.65
C ALA A 67 7.47 19.59 -7.94
N GLU A 68 8.20 20.68 -7.67
CA GLU A 68 9.36 20.64 -6.77
C GLU A 68 8.86 20.37 -5.35
N VAL A 69 9.11 19.17 -4.85
CA VAL A 69 8.89 18.83 -3.44
C VAL A 69 10.13 19.31 -2.68
N ASN A 70 10.00 20.45 -1.98
CA ASN A 70 11.04 20.93 -1.08
C ASN A 70 11.22 19.93 0.09
N PRO A 71 12.46 19.59 0.46
CA PRO A 71 12.78 18.59 1.49
C PRO A 71 12.38 19.01 2.91
#